data_AF-A0A954B6K9-F1
#
_entry.id   AF-A0A954B6K9-F1
#
_cell.length_a   1.000
_cell.length_b   1.000
_cell.length_c   1.000
_cell.angle_alpha   90.00
_cell.angle_beta   90.00
_cell.angle_gamma   90.00
#
_symmetry.space_group_name_H-M   'P 1'
#
loop_
_entity.id
_entity.type
_entity.pdbx_description
1 polymer ?
#
loop_
_entity_poly.entity_id
_entity_poly.type
_entity_poly.pdbx_seq_one_letter_code
_entity_poly.pdbx_strand_id
1 'polypeptide(L)'
;MISKLRSTLGADAPETATRWFGTVARVSGARLVVEGLGGVGRLGDRIVIHRDGKEDFLAEIIGVEDARLIAFGFGAPDGVAAGDMAVLNRQSPYAFPSDDWLGNVLDWRGRREDGSAPANGPHKMALSAAALKAPMRKSLGARMPTGHAVFDTFLPLCRGQRIGLFAGSGVGKSSLIGSLARHVEADVTIVALIGERSREVRGFITENFDQQAMKKSIVFYSTSDQPALMKMQSAHLAMTAAEYFRTAGANVLLIVDSVTRYAQAHREVAVSGGEPPALGGYPPSTFELLARYAERAGPGARSGVEGDITAIFSVLVSASDMEEPIADSLRGILDGHVVLDRSIAERGRFPAIDIRRSVSRSLPHAASFDQNQVLARARALLGAYEDKETIIKAGLYKAGADPDLDHAIRIWPALDAFFTGIGAATFDERFSQLTEIIGKDY
;
A
#
# COMPACT_ATOMS: atom_id res chain seq x y z
N MET A 1 1.55 41.77 -36.87
CA MET A 1 2.65 40.77 -36.84
C MET A 1 2.13 39.34 -36.89
N ILE A 2 1.11 38.98 -36.08
CA ILE A 2 0.45 37.67 -36.08
C ILE A 2 -0.26 37.32 -37.41
N SER A 3 -0.86 38.30 -38.11
CA SER A 3 -1.52 38.04 -39.40
C SER A 3 -0.56 37.75 -40.56
N LYS A 4 0.68 38.29 -40.51
CA LYS A 4 1.71 38.04 -41.53
C LYS A 4 2.39 36.68 -41.39
N LEU A 5 2.38 36.10 -40.19
CA LEU A 5 2.91 34.74 -39.91
C LEU A 5 1.95 33.63 -40.37
N ARG A 6 0.65 33.89 -40.43
CA ARG A 6 -0.36 32.90 -40.90
C ARG A 6 -0.32 32.67 -42.41
N SER A 7 0.04 33.67 -43.20
CA SER A 7 0.07 33.52 -44.67
C SER A 7 1.31 32.78 -45.18
N THR A 8 2.32 32.55 -44.33
CA THR A 8 3.57 31.88 -44.71
C THR A 8 3.57 30.37 -44.45
N LEU A 9 2.62 29.85 -43.67
CA LEU A 9 2.67 28.47 -43.16
C LEU A 9 1.87 27.42 -43.95
N GLY A 10 1.19 27.78 -45.03
CA GLY A 10 0.44 26.82 -45.85
C GLY A 10 -0.70 26.10 -45.09
N ALA A 11 -1.51 25.33 -45.81
CA ALA A 11 -2.66 24.63 -45.25
C ALA A 11 -2.31 23.38 -44.41
N ASP A 12 -1.01 23.05 -44.29
CA ASP A 12 -0.48 21.86 -43.60
C ASP A 12 0.31 22.22 -42.32
N ALA A 13 -0.12 23.24 -41.58
CA ALA A 13 0.46 23.51 -40.26
C ALA A 13 -0.03 22.43 -39.26
N PRO A 14 0.87 21.69 -38.57
CA PRO A 14 0.46 20.75 -37.52
C PRO A 14 -0.35 21.49 -36.45
N GLU A 15 -1.39 20.84 -35.90
CA GLU A 15 -2.16 21.34 -34.76
C GLU A 15 -1.20 21.93 -33.72
N THR A 16 -1.25 23.25 -33.57
CA THR A 16 -0.24 23.99 -32.80
C THR A 16 -0.36 23.60 -31.33
N ALA A 17 0.57 22.76 -30.85
CA ALA A 17 0.72 22.46 -29.44
C ALA A 17 1.02 23.77 -28.69
N THR A 18 -0.02 24.40 -28.16
CA THR A 18 0.11 25.63 -27.36
C THR A 18 0.83 25.26 -26.07
N ARG A 19 2.11 25.66 -25.95
CA ARG A 19 2.88 25.51 -24.72
C ARG A 19 2.64 26.71 -23.82
N TRP A 20 2.40 26.46 -22.54
CA TRP A 20 2.20 27.50 -21.54
C TRP A 20 3.49 27.66 -20.75
N PHE A 21 3.93 28.91 -20.64
CA PHE A 21 5.19 29.27 -19.98
C PHE A 21 4.91 30.23 -18.83
N GLY A 22 5.70 30.08 -17.78
CA GLY A 22 5.77 30.97 -16.64
C GLY A 22 7.22 31.19 -16.23
N THR A 23 7.38 31.83 -15.08
CA THR A 23 8.70 32.16 -14.55
C THR A 23 8.76 31.81 -13.07
N VAL A 24 9.88 31.24 -12.64
CA VAL A 24 10.14 31.02 -11.22
C VAL A 24 10.29 32.38 -10.54
N ALA A 25 9.40 32.69 -9.61
CA ALA A 25 9.44 33.92 -8.82
C ALA A 25 10.25 33.74 -7.54
N ARG A 26 10.20 32.55 -6.92
CA ARG A 26 10.92 32.24 -5.68
C ARG A 26 11.18 30.75 -5.53
N VAL A 27 12.29 30.40 -4.90
CA VAL A 27 12.64 29.03 -4.49
C VAL A 27 13.03 29.04 -3.01
N SER A 28 12.54 28.08 -2.23
CA SER A 28 12.88 27.93 -0.80
C SER A 28 12.77 26.46 -0.40
N GLY A 29 13.89 25.82 -0.06
CA GLY A 29 13.91 24.37 0.09
C GLY A 29 13.43 23.70 -1.20
N ALA A 30 12.53 22.71 -1.11
CA ALA A 30 11.91 22.07 -2.28
C ALA A 30 10.64 22.79 -2.79
N ARG A 31 10.20 23.89 -2.16
CA ARG A 31 9.05 24.70 -2.57
C ARG A 31 9.46 25.75 -3.60
N LEU A 32 8.68 25.86 -4.66
CA LEU A 32 8.83 26.87 -5.70
C LEU A 32 7.54 27.68 -5.85
N VAL A 33 7.70 28.95 -6.22
CA VAL A 33 6.60 29.85 -6.58
C VAL A 33 6.77 30.21 -8.04
N VAL A 34 5.74 29.96 -8.85
CA VAL A 34 5.75 30.20 -10.30
C VAL A 34 4.66 31.20 -10.67
N GLU A 35 5.03 32.19 -11.48
CA GLU A 35 4.15 33.23 -12.00
C GLU A 35 3.87 33.03 -13.50
N GLY A 36 2.83 33.70 -14.01
CA GLY A 36 2.45 33.65 -15.44
C GLY A 36 1.60 32.44 -15.83
N LEU A 37 1.39 31.49 -14.92
CA LEU A 37 0.62 30.25 -15.17
C LEU A 37 -0.65 30.13 -14.32
N GLY A 38 -0.99 31.10 -13.47
CA GLY A 38 -2.11 31.01 -12.52
C GLY A 38 -3.50 30.78 -13.15
N GLY A 39 -3.72 31.25 -14.39
CA GLY A 39 -4.99 31.03 -15.09
C GLY A 39 -5.12 29.66 -15.78
N VAL A 40 -4.05 28.85 -15.78
CA VAL A 40 -3.98 27.62 -16.60
C VAL A 40 -3.45 26.39 -15.89
N GLY A 41 -2.60 26.55 -14.87
CA GLY A 41 -2.07 25.46 -14.06
C GLY A 41 -3.08 24.97 -13.04
N ARG A 42 -3.09 23.66 -12.79
CA ARG A 42 -3.99 23.00 -11.84
C ARG A 42 -3.20 22.19 -10.83
N LEU A 43 -3.79 21.94 -9.67
CA LEU A 43 -3.24 21.02 -8.68
C LEU A 43 -2.93 19.66 -9.34
N GLY A 44 -1.73 19.15 -9.09
CA GLY A 44 -1.21 17.91 -9.66
C GLY A 44 -0.57 18.05 -11.05
N ASP A 45 -0.77 19.14 -11.79
CA ASP A 45 -0.06 19.31 -13.07
C ASP A 45 1.45 19.39 -12.81
N ARG A 46 2.22 18.81 -13.72
CA ARG A 46 3.69 18.90 -13.66
C ARG A 46 4.20 20.12 -14.39
N ILE A 47 5.24 20.71 -13.84
CA ILE A 47 5.99 21.79 -14.46
C ILE A 47 7.45 21.36 -14.63
N VAL A 48 8.03 21.72 -15.76
CA VAL A 48 9.44 21.52 -16.08
C VAL A 48 10.13 22.87 -16.04
N ILE A 49 11.19 22.99 -15.26
CA ILE A 49 11.95 24.21 -15.10
C ILE A 49 13.26 24.06 -15.85
N HIS A 50 13.44 24.92 -16.86
CA HIS A 50 14.66 24.97 -17.63
C HIS A 50 15.72 25.76 -16.87
N ARG A 51 16.85 25.11 -16.62
CA ARG A 51 17.99 25.67 -15.91
C ARG A 51 19.11 25.94 -16.92
N ASP A 52 19.76 27.09 -16.82
CA ASP A 52 20.88 27.40 -17.70
C ASP A 52 22.05 26.44 -17.46
N GLY A 53 22.54 25.81 -18.53
CA GLY A 53 23.67 24.87 -18.51
C GLY A 53 23.49 23.62 -17.63
N LYS A 54 22.27 23.29 -17.19
CA LYS A 54 21.96 22.13 -16.32
C LYS A 54 20.80 21.31 -16.88
N GLU A 55 20.61 20.09 -16.36
CA GLU A 55 19.43 19.28 -16.68
C GLU A 55 18.14 20.00 -16.28
N ASP A 56 17.01 19.70 -16.91
CA ASP A 56 15.72 20.25 -16.49
C ASP A 56 15.33 19.77 -15.08
N PHE A 57 14.62 20.62 -14.34
CA PHE A 57 14.11 20.30 -13.01
C PHE A 57 12.60 20.05 -13.04
N LEU A 58 12.15 18.92 -12.52
CA LEU A 58 10.72 18.57 -12.48
C LEU A 58 10.10 18.94 -11.15
N ALA A 59 8.93 19.57 -11.19
CA ALA A 59 8.11 19.84 -10.01
C ALA A 59 6.62 19.57 -10.30
N GLU A 60 5.83 19.44 -9.24
CA GLU A 60 4.37 19.29 -9.29
C GLU A 60 3.69 20.48 -8.62
N ILE A 61 2.58 20.97 -9.18
CA ILE A 61 1.78 22.01 -8.56
C ILE A 61 1.02 21.42 -7.36
N ILE A 62 1.30 21.93 -6.17
CA ILE A 62 0.69 21.50 -4.91
C ILE A 62 -0.22 22.56 -4.28
N GLY A 63 -0.25 23.77 -4.85
CA GLY A 63 -1.09 24.86 -4.38
C GLY A 63 -1.30 25.93 -5.46
N VAL A 64 -2.40 26.68 -5.33
CA VAL A 64 -2.66 27.89 -6.12
C VAL A 64 -3.01 28.99 -5.13
N GLU A 65 -2.19 30.04 -5.11
CA GLU A 65 -2.33 31.19 -4.21
C GLU A 65 -2.43 32.45 -5.08
N ASP A 66 -3.59 33.11 -5.06
CA ASP A 66 -3.94 34.22 -5.95
C ASP A 66 -3.76 33.87 -7.45
N ALA A 67 -2.77 34.46 -8.12
CA ALA A 67 -2.39 34.18 -9.50
C ALA A 67 -1.06 33.42 -9.60
N ARG A 68 -0.54 32.93 -8.48
CA ARG A 68 0.73 32.20 -8.37
C ARG A 68 0.48 30.72 -8.14
N LEU A 69 1.35 29.92 -8.73
CA LEU A 69 1.37 28.48 -8.51
C LEU A 69 2.43 28.16 -7.47
N ILE A 70 2.06 27.30 -6.52
CA ILE A 70 2.98 26.72 -5.56
C ILE A 70 3.31 25.33 -6.07
N ALA A 71 4.60 25.09 -6.31
CA ALA A 71 5.08 23.80 -6.78
C ALA A 71 6.08 23.19 -5.81
N PHE A 72 6.21 21.87 -5.86
CA PHE A 72 7.14 21.10 -5.06
C PHE A 72 8.00 20.19 -5.95
N GLY A 73 9.29 20.14 -5.65
CA GLY A 73 10.28 19.47 -6.49
C GLY A 73 10.28 17.94 -6.40
N PHE A 74 10.51 17.27 -7.53
CA PHE A 74 10.95 15.87 -7.58
C PHE A 74 12.48 15.76 -7.35
N GLY A 75 13.01 16.48 -6.36
CA GLY A 75 14.45 16.60 -6.12
C GLY A 75 14.82 17.90 -5.42
N ALA A 76 16.09 18.03 -5.06
CA ALA A 76 16.65 19.30 -4.62
C ALA A 76 16.68 20.29 -5.81
N PRO A 77 16.14 21.51 -5.67
CA PRO A 77 16.14 22.50 -6.75
C PRO A 77 17.50 23.21 -6.87
N ASP A 78 18.61 22.47 -6.74
CA ASP A 78 19.95 23.03 -6.79
C ASP A 78 20.19 23.69 -8.16
N GLY A 79 20.50 24.98 -8.12
CA GLY A 79 20.68 25.79 -9.31
C GLY A 79 19.40 26.23 -10.01
N VAL A 80 18.22 26.04 -9.42
CA VAL A 80 17.02 26.77 -9.86
C VAL A 80 17.10 28.20 -9.33
N ALA A 81 16.93 29.18 -10.21
CA ALA A 81 16.98 30.61 -9.90
C ALA A 81 15.63 31.29 -10.16
N ALA A 82 15.41 32.42 -9.49
CA ALA A 82 14.33 33.32 -9.89
C ALA A 82 14.62 33.86 -11.30
N GLY A 83 13.61 33.85 -12.18
CA GLY A 83 13.76 34.13 -13.60
C GLY A 83 13.81 32.89 -14.49
N ASP A 84 14.04 31.70 -13.94
CA ASP A 84 14.05 30.47 -14.74
C ASP A 84 12.69 30.20 -15.38
N MET A 85 12.72 29.69 -16.62
CA MET A 85 11.51 29.40 -17.39
C MET A 85 10.83 28.13 -16.89
N ALA A 86 9.56 28.23 -16.53
CA ALA A 86 8.72 27.10 -16.13
C ALA A 86 7.74 26.76 -17.26
N VAL A 87 7.71 25.50 -17.69
CA VAL A 87 6.84 24.99 -18.75
C VAL A 87 5.81 24.05 -18.17
N LEU A 88 4.52 24.34 -18.39
CA LEU A 88 3.42 23.50 -17.92
C LEU A 88 3.26 22.26 -18.80
N ASN A 89 3.26 21.08 -18.18
CA ASN A 89 2.92 19.81 -18.83
C ASN A 89 1.49 19.38 -18.47
N ARG A 90 0.53 19.72 -19.34
CA ARG A 90 -0.90 19.37 -19.18
C ARG A 90 -1.23 17.89 -19.38
N GLN A 91 -0.28 17.07 -19.80
CA GLN A 91 -0.48 15.63 -19.98
C GLN A 91 -0.10 14.81 -18.74
N SER A 92 -0.03 15.45 -17.57
CA SER A 92 0.41 14.86 -16.29
C SER A 92 -0.57 15.18 -15.14
N PRO A 93 -0.65 14.36 -14.08
CA PRO A 93 0.02 13.08 -13.89
C PRO A 93 -0.89 11.92 -14.35
N TYR A 94 -0.45 11.22 -15.41
CA TYR A 94 -1.11 10.03 -15.93
C TYR A 94 -0.08 8.93 -16.17
N ALA A 95 -0.55 7.68 -16.15
CA ALA A 95 0.21 6.51 -16.54
C ALA A 95 -0.48 5.81 -17.72
N PHE A 96 0.28 4.92 -18.36
CA PHE A 96 -0.19 4.05 -19.44
C PHE A 96 0.19 2.61 -19.11
N PRO A 97 -0.37 2.00 -18.04
CA PRO A 97 -0.05 0.62 -17.68
C PRO A 97 -0.36 -0.34 -18.82
N SER A 98 0.38 -1.44 -18.89
CA SER A 98 0.19 -2.52 -19.85
C SER A 98 0.64 -3.85 -19.25
N ASP A 99 0.33 -4.93 -19.96
CA ASP A 99 0.77 -6.26 -19.59
C ASP A 99 2.31 -6.39 -19.62
N ASP A 100 3.00 -5.58 -20.43
CA ASP A 100 4.48 -5.53 -20.51
C ASP A 100 5.14 -5.07 -19.20
N TRP A 101 4.36 -4.52 -18.26
CA TRP A 101 4.87 -4.15 -16.94
C TRP A 101 5.09 -5.35 -16.04
N LEU A 102 4.42 -6.48 -16.29
CA LEU A 102 4.65 -7.75 -15.61
C LEU A 102 6.11 -8.20 -15.81
N GLY A 103 6.73 -8.75 -14.77
CA GLY A 103 8.13 -9.15 -14.81
C GLY A 103 9.12 -8.04 -14.45
N ASN A 104 8.67 -6.81 -14.16
CA ASN A 104 9.56 -5.67 -13.98
C ASN A 104 9.57 -5.09 -12.56
N VAL A 105 10.75 -4.57 -12.21
CA VAL A 105 10.95 -3.67 -11.07
C VAL A 105 11.01 -2.25 -11.61
N LEU A 106 10.10 -1.39 -11.16
CA LEU A 106 9.84 -0.08 -11.74
C LEU A 106 9.98 1.04 -10.69
N ASP A 107 10.59 2.15 -11.09
CA ASP A 107 10.65 3.37 -10.29
C ASP A 107 9.33 4.17 -10.34
N TRP A 108 9.32 5.36 -9.73
CA TRP A 108 8.17 6.28 -9.72
C TRP A 108 7.72 6.77 -11.10
N ARG A 109 8.56 6.63 -12.14
CA ARG A 109 8.23 6.98 -13.54
C ARG A 109 7.73 5.78 -14.34
N GLY A 110 7.74 4.57 -13.76
CA GLY A 110 7.49 3.34 -14.50
C GLY A 110 8.70 2.89 -15.32
N ARG A 111 9.93 3.25 -14.90
CA ARG A 111 11.18 2.87 -15.59
C ARG A 111 11.94 1.82 -14.80
N ARG A 112 12.68 0.97 -15.52
CA ARG A 112 13.63 0.01 -14.97
C ARG A 112 14.88 0.72 -14.45
N GLU A 113 15.71 -0.03 -13.72
CA GLU A 113 17.00 0.47 -13.19
C GLU A 113 17.95 0.97 -14.28
N ASP A 114 17.94 0.36 -15.47
CA ASP A 114 18.73 0.79 -16.63
C ASP A 114 18.17 2.06 -17.33
N GLY A 115 17.06 2.62 -16.81
CA GLY A 115 16.38 3.79 -17.36
C GLY A 115 15.43 3.49 -18.52
N SER A 116 15.40 2.25 -19.03
CA SER A 116 14.41 1.83 -20.03
C SER A 116 13.00 1.77 -19.42
N ALA A 117 11.97 1.85 -20.25
CA ALA A 117 10.59 1.72 -19.82
C ALA A 117 9.95 0.51 -20.54
N PRO A 118 9.08 -0.27 -19.87
CA PRO A 118 8.18 -1.17 -20.57
C PRO A 118 7.30 -0.43 -21.58
N ALA A 119 6.70 -1.15 -22.54
CA ALA A 119 5.81 -0.51 -23.50
C ALA A 119 4.59 0.09 -22.78
N ASN A 120 4.18 1.28 -23.21
CA ASN A 120 2.97 1.91 -22.71
C ASN A 120 1.74 1.21 -23.29
N GLY A 121 0.71 1.07 -22.46
CA GLY A 121 -0.61 0.62 -22.90
C GLY A 121 -1.36 1.70 -23.67
N PRO A 122 -2.44 1.31 -24.38
CA PRO A 122 -3.23 2.25 -25.17
C PRO A 122 -4.12 3.18 -24.32
N HIS A 123 -4.36 2.82 -23.05
CA HIS A 123 -5.29 3.53 -22.19
C HIS A 123 -4.57 4.47 -21.22
N LYS A 124 -4.94 5.75 -21.29
CA LYS A 124 -4.48 6.77 -20.37
C LYS A 124 -5.22 6.67 -19.05
N MET A 125 -4.50 6.47 -17.94
CA MET A 125 -5.07 6.35 -16.60
C MET A 125 -4.55 7.46 -15.67
N ALA A 126 -5.44 8.13 -14.95
CA ALA A 126 -5.06 9.16 -13.98
C ALA A 126 -4.43 8.50 -12.74
N LEU A 127 -3.31 9.06 -12.26
CA LEU A 127 -2.62 8.52 -11.09
C LEU A 127 -3.38 8.74 -9.78
N SER A 128 -4.21 9.78 -9.73
CA SER A 128 -5.13 10.10 -8.64
C SER A 128 -6.58 9.93 -9.08
N ALA A 129 -6.94 8.71 -9.50
CA ALA A 129 -8.32 8.38 -9.87
C ALA A 129 -9.25 8.35 -8.63
N ALA A 130 -10.53 8.60 -8.85
CA ALA A 130 -11.56 8.38 -7.84
C ALA A 130 -11.84 6.87 -7.70
N ALA A 131 -12.09 6.43 -6.47
CA ALA A 131 -12.50 5.07 -6.18
C ALA A 131 -13.87 4.74 -6.81
N LEU A 132 -14.11 3.45 -7.09
CA LEU A 132 -15.44 2.97 -7.50
C LEU A 132 -16.48 3.30 -6.43
N LYS A 133 -17.63 3.85 -6.84
CA LYS A 133 -18.73 4.18 -5.94
C LYS A 133 -19.28 2.90 -5.28
N ALA A 134 -19.62 2.97 -4.00
CA ALA A 134 -20.05 1.80 -3.22
C ALA A 134 -21.19 0.98 -3.86
N PRO A 135 -22.28 1.57 -4.41
CA PRO A 135 -23.36 0.79 -5.03
C PRO A 135 -22.92 0.02 -6.29
N MET A 136 -21.82 0.44 -6.92
CA MET A 136 -21.31 -0.19 -8.13
C MET A 136 -20.40 -1.38 -7.83
N ARG A 137 -19.95 -1.59 -6.59
CA ARG A 137 -18.96 -2.62 -6.23
C ARG A 137 -19.60 -3.97 -5.97
N LYS A 138 -18.98 -5.04 -6.42
CA LYS A 138 -19.28 -6.41 -5.96
C LYS A 138 -19.11 -6.50 -4.43
N SER A 139 -19.74 -7.49 -3.82
CA SER A 139 -19.40 -7.88 -2.45
C SER A 139 -17.98 -8.47 -2.41
N LEU A 140 -17.40 -8.60 -1.21
CA LEU A 140 -16.19 -9.40 -1.02
C LEU A 140 -16.38 -10.81 -1.59
N GLY A 141 -15.37 -11.32 -2.27
CA GLY A 141 -15.40 -12.66 -2.85
C GLY A 141 -15.01 -13.74 -1.85
N ALA A 142 -14.74 -14.94 -2.38
CA ALA A 142 -14.38 -16.10 -1.58
C ALA A 142 -13.09 -15.89 -0.77
N ARG A 143 -12.95 -16.68 0.30
CA ARG A 143 -11.70 -16.82 1.06
C ARG A 143 -10.57 -17.29 0.14
N MET A 144 -9.40 -16.69 0.29
CA MET A 144 -8.19 -16.98 -0.49
C MET A 144 -7.25 -17.88 0.32
N PRO A 145 -6.74 -18.97 -0.26
CA PRO A 145 -5.66 -19.73 0.36
C PRO A 145 -4.42 -18.84 0.44
N THR A 146 -3.79 -18.78 1.61
CA THR A 146 -2.57 -18.02 1.80
C THR A 146 -1.37 -18.91 2.12
N GLY A 147 -1.61 -20.20 2.38
CA GLY A 147 -0.58 -21.13 2.83
C GLY A 147 -0.10 -20.90 4.26
N HIS A 148 -0.78 -20.05 5.04
CA HIS A 148 -0.48 -19.78 6.44
C HIS A 148 -1.67 -20.21 7.28
N ALA A 149 -1.48 -21.14 8.19
CA ALA A 149 -2.55 -21.67 9.03
C ALA A 149 -3.38 -20.58 9.73
N VAL A 150 -2.74 -19.50 10.20
CA VAL A 150 -3.41 -18.36 10.85
C VAL A 150 -4.34 -17.62 9.90
N PHE A 151 -3.90 -17.32 8.69
CA PHE A 151 -4.72 -16.64 7.69
C PHE A 151 -5.77 -17.60 7.09
N ASP A 152 -5.43 -18.88 6.93
CA ASP A 152 -6.32 -19.93 6.48
C ASP A 152 -7.32 -20.39 7.56
N THR A 153 -7.24 -19.87 8.80
CA THR A 153 -8.25 -20.08 9.86
C THR A 153 -8.70 -18.78 10.57
N PHE A 154 -7.91 -18.26 11.51
CA PHE A 154 -8.25 -17.15 12.42
C PHE A 154 -8.43 -15.78 11.77
N LEU A 155 -7.69 -15.51 10.68
CA LEU A 155 -7.59 -14.21 10.03
C LEU A 155 -7.74 -14.35 8.49
N PRO A 156 -8.89 -14.85 7.98
CA PRO A 156 -9.12 -15.03 6.54
C PRO A 156 -8.85 -13.77 5.74
N LEU A 157 -8.17 -13.95 4.61
CA LEU A 157 -8.16 -13.01 3.50
C LEU A 157 -9.23 -13.42 2.50
N CYS A 158 -10.09 -12.49 2.09
CA CYS A 158 -11.08 -12.68 1.04
C CYS A 158 -10.73 -11.87 -0.20
N ARG A 159 -11.18 -12.32 -1.38
CA ARG A 159 -10.97 -11.58 -2.64
C ARG A 159 -11.60 -10.19 -2.55
N GLY A 160 -10.82 -9.17 -2.90
CA GLY A 160 -11.22 -7.77 -2.80
C GLY A 160 -11.17 -7.21 -1.36
N GLN A 161 -10.63 -7.94 -0.38
CA GLN A 161 -10.51 -7.42 0.98
C GLN A 161 -9.31 -6.49 1.11
N ARG A 162 -9.44 -5.45 1.93
CA ARG A 162 -8.35 -4.53 2.27
C ARG A 162 -8.00 -4.74 3.73
N ILE A 163 -6.79 -5.19 4.02
CA ILE A 163 -6.32 -5.41 5.39
C ILE A 163 -5.10 -4.56 5.69
N GLY A 164 -4.95 -4.17 6.95
CA GLY A 164 -3.72 -3.54 7.42
C GLY A 164 -2.78 -4.57 8.06
N LEU A 165 -1.48 -4.45 7.83
CA LEU A 165 -0.44 -5.22 8.51
C LEU A 165 0.37 -4.29 9.40
N PHE A 166 0.09 -4.31 10.69
CA PHE A 166 0.64 -3.41 11.69
C PHE A 166 1.83 -4.07 12.34
N ALA A 167 3.01 -3.49 12.15
CA ALA A 167 4.25 -4.11 12.61
C ALA A 167 5.27 -3.07 13.06
N GLY A 168 5.99 -3.40 14.14
CA GLY A 168 7.21 -2.70 14.51
C GLY A 168 8.42 -3.12 13.66
N SER A 169 9.57 -2.49 13.92
CA SER A 169 10.82 -2.91 13.32
C SER A 169 11.28 -4.27 13.88
N GLY A 170 11.77 -5.16 13.01
CA GLY A 170 12.40 -6.42 13.42
C GLY A 170 11.46 -7.56 13.83
N VAL A 171 10.13 -7.39 13.72
CA VAL A 171 9.14 -8.41 14.13
C VAL A 171 8.77 -9.40 13.01
N GLY A 172 9.49 -9.38 11.89
CA GLY A 172 9.24 -10.28 10.75
C GLY A 172 8.25 -9.75 9.69
N LYS A 173 7.95 -8.44 9.65
CA LYS A 173 7.08 -7.79 8.64
C LYS A 173 7.45 -8.20 7.21
N SER A 174 8.68 -7.95 6.80
CA SER A 174 9.12 -8.16 5.41
C SER A 174 9.07 -9.64 5.02
N SER A 175 9.41 -10.55 5.94
CA SER A 175 9.33 -11.99 5.72
C SER A 175 7.88 -12.46 5.54
N LEU A 176 6.94 -11.93 6.34
CA LEU A 176 5.52 -12.23 6.18
C LEU A 176 4.97 -11.67 4.87
N ILE A 177 5.26 -10.41 4.54
CA ILE A 177 4.85 -9.78 3.28
C ILE A 177 5.35 -10.60 2.09
N GLY A 178 6.64 -10.98 2.08
CA GLY A 178 7.23 -11.77 1.02
C GLY A 178 6.62 -13.17 0.92
N SER A 179 6.31 -13.79 2.06
CA SER A 179 5.61 -15.07 2.09
C SER A 179 4.19 -14.96 1.53
N LEU A 180 3.42 -13.92 1.89
CA LEU A 180 2.08 -13.68 1.34
C LEU A 180 2.14 -13.39 -0.16
N ALA A 181 3.11 -12.60 -0.64
CA ALA A 181 3.30 -12.32 -2.06
C ALA A 181 3.55 -13.58 -2.90
N ARG A 182 4.17 -14.62 -2.32
CA ARG A 182 4.41 -15.90 -3.01
C ARG A 182 3.21 -16.86 -2.96
N HIS A 183 2.58 -16.97 -1.79
CA HIS A 183 1.63 -18.05 -1.52
C HIS A 183 0.16 -17.66 -1.70
N VAL A 184 -0.18 -16.38 -1.64
CA VAL A 184 -1.55 -15.94 -1.90
C VAL A 184 -1.85 -16.10 -3.40
N GLU A 185 -2.91 -16.82 -3.69
CA GLU A 185 -3.34 -17.08 -5.05
C GLU A 185 -3.94 -15.81 -5.69
N ALA A 186 -3.21 -15.23 -6.64
CA ALA A 186 -3.64 -14.09 -7.44
C ALA A 186 -3.12 -14.21 -8.88
N ASP A 187 -3.88 -13.65 -9.81
CA ASP A 187 -3.55 -13.58 -11.23
C ASP A 187 -2.35 -12.63 -11.44
N VAL A 188 -2.36 -11.51 -10.70
CA VAL A 188 -1.28 -10.50 -10.72
C VAL A 188 -0.91 -10.10 -9.30
N THR A 189 0.38 -9.98 -9.01
CA THR A 189 0.89 -9.50 -7.71
C THR A 189 1.64 -8.18 -7.89
N ILE A 190 1.20 -7.12 -7.23
CA ILE A 190 1.84 -5.81 -7.30
C ILE A 190 2.34 -5.44 -5.91
N VAL A 191 3.62 -5.12 -5.81
CA VAL A 191 4.22 -4.65 -4.55
C VAL A 191 4.73 -3.23 -4.72
N ALA A 192 4.40 -2.35 -3.77
CA ALA A 192 4.91 -0.99 -3.71
C ALA A 192 5.79 -0.83 -2.46
N LEU A 193 7.10 -0.69 -2.66
CA LEU A 193 8.10 -0.51 -1.61
C LEU A 193 8.44 0.98 -1.47
N ILE A 194 7.86 1.63 -0.46
CA ILE A 194 7.85 3.08 -0.28
C ILE A 194 8.68 3.46 0.95
N GLY A 195 9.73 4.25 0.74
CA GLY A 195 10.57 4.79 1.79
C GLY A 195 11.41 3.76 2.55
N GLU A 196 11.58 2.57 1.98
CA GLU A 196 12.46 1.52 2.50
C GLU A 196 13.92 1.76 2.07
N ARG A 197 14.88 1.17 2.77
CA ARG A 197 16.30 1.35 2.42
C ARG A 197 16.65 0.56 1.14
N SER A 198 17.58 1.07 0.32
CA SER A 198 17.95 0.43 -0.96
C SER A 198 18.39 -1.03 -0.82
N ARG A 199 19.14 -1.35 0.26
CA ARG A 199 19.54 -2.74 0.56
C ARG A 199 18.36 -3.64 0.92
N GLU A 200 17.33 -3.09 1.58
CA GLU A 200 16.15 -3.83 2.02
C GLU A 200 15.22 -4.08 0.82
N VAL A 201 15.07 -3.10 -0.07
CA VAL A 201 14.38 -3.27 -1.35
C VAL A 201 15.02 -4.37 -2.18
N ARG A 202 16.35 -4.32 -2.36
CA ARG A 202 17.08 -5.34 -3.13
C ARG A 202 16.95 -6.73 -2.51
N GLY A 203 17.17 -6.85 -1.20
CA GLY A 203 17.02 -8.11 -0.46
C GLY A 203 15.62 -8.68 -0.61
N PHE A 204 14.59 -7.84 -0.42
CA PHE A 204 13.19 -8.25 -0.59
C PHE A 204 12.91 -8.80 -1.99
N ILE A 205 13.39 -8.14 -3.05
CA ILE A 205 13.18 -8.63 -4.43
C ILE A 205 13.88 -9.97 -4.63
N THR A 206 15.17 -10.06 -4.27
CA THR A 206 15.99 -11.27 -4.51
C THR A 206 15.51 -12.48 -3.72
N GLU A 207 15.05 -12.28 -2.48
CA GLU A 207 14.61 -13.36 -1.61
C GLU A 207 13.18 -13.83 -1.91
N ASN A 208 12.33 -12.97 -2.46
CA ASN A 208 10.89 -13.26 -2.56
C ASN A 208 10.36 -13.45 -3.98
N PHE A 209 11.08 -12.99 -5.02
CA PHE A 209 10.64 -13.07 -6.40
C PHE A 209 11.68 -13.79 -7.27
N ASP A 210 11.49 -15.10 -7.44
CA ASP A 210 12.20 -15.85 -8.48
C ASP A 210 11.66 -15.52 -9.88
N GLN A 211 12.25 -16.12 -10.92
CA GLN A 211 11.83 -15.87 -12.30
C GLN A 211 10.36 -16.21 -12.58
N GLN A 212 9.76 -17.17 -11.87
CA GLN A 212 8.36 -17.57 -12.09
C GLN A 212 7.41 -16.64 -11.34
N ALA A 213 7.70 -16.33 -10.09
CA ALA A 213 6.94 -15.36 -9.29
C ALA A 213 6.97 -13.98 -9.97
N MET A 214 8.13 -13.56 -10.49
CA MET A 214 8.27 -12.26 -11.11
C MET A 214 7.45 -12.12 -12.40
N LYS A 215 7.27 -13.18 -13.20
CA LYS A 215 6.48 -13.15 -14.46
C LYS A 215 5.05 -12.65 -14.30
N LYS A 216 4.43 -12.86 -13.13
CA LYS A 216 3.09 -12.37 -12.82
C LYS A 216 3.10 -11.21 -11.82
N SER A 217 4.27 -10.64 -11.56
CA SER A 217 4.45 -9.62 -10.55
C SER A 217 5.00 -8.31 -11.12
N ILE A 218 4.73 -7.22 -10.40
CA ILE A 218 5.33 -5.91 -10.65
C ILE A 218 5.78 -5.36 -9.29
N VAL A 219 7.03 -4.91 -9.20
CA VAL A 219 7.54 -4.26 -7.98
C VAL A 219 7.79 -2.79 -8.28
N PHE A 220 7.02 -1.90 -7.68
CA PHE A 220 7.31 -0.48 -7.66
C PHE A 220 8.14 -0.14 -6.44
N TYR A 221 9.11 0.75 -6.60
CA TYR A 221 9.91 1.22 -5.46
C TYR A 221 10.15 2.72 -5.48
N SER A 222 10.35 3.27 -4.28
CA SER A 222 10.99 4.55 -4.05
C SER A 222 11.68 4.50 -2.70
N THR A 223 12.99 4.70 -2.66
CA THR A 223 13.80 4.47 -1.44
C THR A 223 13.70 5.62 -0.44
N SER A 224 14.15 5.39 0.80
CA SER A 224 14.07 6.36 1.90
C SER A 224 14.73 7.72 1.61
N ASP A 225 15.80 7.72 0.82
CA ASP A 225 16.59 8.89 0.43
C ASP A 225 15.96 9.68 -0.73
N GLN A 226 14.92 9.14 -1.38
CA GLN A 226 14.26 9.83 -2.49
C GLN A 226 13.25 10.89 -2.01
N PRO A 227 13.02 11.94 -2.83
CA PRO A 227 12.05 13.00 -2.56
C PRO A 227 10.64 12.50 -2.26
N ALA A 228 9.90 13.28 -1.46
CA ALA A 228 8.52 12.96 -1.07
C ALA A 228 7.58 12.66 -2.24
N LEU A 229 7.61 13.49 -3.29
CA LEU A 229 6.76 13.27 -4.46
C LEU A 229 7.06 11.95 -5.17
N MET A 230 8.33 11.50 -5.23
CA MET A 230 8.68 10.20 -5.83
C MET A 230 8.04 9.06 -5.04
N LYS A 231 8.10 9.12 -3.70
CA LYS A 231 7.48 8.13 -2.80
C LYS A 231 5.96 8.06 -2.98
N MET A 232 5.29 9.21 -3.04
CA MET A 232 3.85 9.26 -3.29
C MET A 232 3.49 8.72 -4.68
N GLN A 233 4.27 9.11 -5.68
CA GLN A 233 4.08 8.73 -7.07
C GLN A 233 4.26 7.23 -7.30
N SER A 234 5.23 6.56 -6.67
CA SER A 234 5.36 5.10 -6.74
C SER A 234 4.14 4.38 -6.15
N ALA A 235 3.59 4.88 -5.04
CA ALA A 235 2.39 4.31 -4.43
C ALA A 235 1.15 4.47 -5.36
N HIS A 236 1.01 5.63 -6.01
CA HIS A 236 -0.08 5.88 -6.96
C HIS A 236 0.07 5.06 -8.24
N LEU A 237 1.30 4.88 -8.73
CA LEU A 237 1.59 4.08 -9.91
C LEU A 237 1.23 2.62 -9.68
N ALA A 238 1.59 2.06 -8.52
CA ALA A 238 1.21 0.72 -8.13
C ALA A 238 -0.30 0.50 -8.05
N MET A 239 -1.03 1.44 -7.43
CA MET A 239 -2.50 1.38 -7.37
C MET A 239 -3.12 1.47 -8.77
N THR A 240 -2.60 2.35 -9.62
CA THR A 240 -3.11 2.54 -10.99
C THR A 240 -2.86 1.31 -11.86
N ALA A 241 -1.70 0.65 -11.70
CA ALA A 241 -1.44 -0.64 -12.33
C ALA A 241 -2.39 -1.73 -11.81
N ALA A 242 -2.68 -1.77 -10.50
CA ALA A 242 -3.67 -2.71 -9.94
C ALA A 242 -5.07 -2.48 -10.52
N GLU A 243 -5.49 -1.22 -10.69
CA GLU A 243 -6.76 -0.86 -11.33
C GLU A 243 -6.82 -1.25 -12.80
N TYR A 244 -5.71 -1.15 -13.54
CA TYR A 244 -5.61 -1.61 -14.93
C TYR A 244 -5.92 -3.11 -15.01
N PHE A 245 -5.21 -3.94 -14.24
CA PHE A 245 -5.43 -5.40 -14.25
C PHE A 245 -6.81 -5.79 -13.71
N ARG A 246 -7.33 -5.11 -12.68
CA ARG A 246 -8.70 -5.31 -12.20
C ARG A 246 -9.71 -5.07 -13.31
N THR A 247 -9.56 -3.97 -14.06
CA THR A 247 -10.46 -3.61 -15.17
C THR A 247 -10.38 -4.63 -16.32
N ALA A 248 -9.20 -5.26 -16.50
CA ALA A 248 -9.00 -6.36 -17.42
C ALA A 248 -9.53 -7.73 -16.91
N GLY A 249 -10.16 -7.77 -15.73
CA GLY A 249 -10.77 -8.98 -15.17
C GLY A 249 -9.89 -9.76 -14.19
N ALA A 250 -8.67 -9.31 -13.92
CA ALA A 250 -7.73 -10.04 -13.08
C ALA A 250 -7.99 -9.84 -11.58
N ASN A 251 -7.76 -10.89 -10.79
CA ASN A 251 -7.65 -10.81 -9.33
C ASN A 251 -6.23 -10.38 -8.96
N VAL A 252 -6.11 -9.18 -8.43
CA VAL A 252 -4.84 -8.55 -8.09
C VAL A 252 -4.59 -8.63 -6.60
N LEU A 253 -3.41 -9.10 -6.20
CA LEU A 253 -2.86 -8.89 -4.87
C LEU A 253 -2.01 -7.61 -4.89
N LEU A 254 -2.45 -6.57 -4.19
CA LEU A 254 -1.68 -5.33 -4.01
C LEU A 254 -1.08 -5.30 -2.61
N ILE A 255 0.23 -5.17 -2.49
CA ILE A 255 0.91 -4.97 -1.21
C ILE A 255 1.59 -3.61 -1.21
N VAL A 256 1.27 -2.77 -0.23
CA VAL A 256 1.88 -1.45 -0.07
C VAL A 256 2.68 -1.42 1.21
N ASP A 257 4.00 -1.36 1.08
CA ASP A 257 4.95 -1.34 2.18
C ASP A 257 5.81 -0.07 2.16
N SER A 258 5.49 1.00 2.88
CA SER A 258 4.37 1.12 3.83
C SER A 258 3.52 2.36 3.61
N VAL A 259 2.27 2.26 4.07
CA VAL A 259 1.34 3.39 4.09
C VAL A 259 1.80 4.48 5.07
N THR A 260 2.51 4.12 6.14
CA THR A 260 3.14 5.09 7.04
C THR A 260 4.16 5.96 6.30
N ARG A 261 5.01 5.37 5.45
CA ARG A 261 5.98 6.12 4.63
C ARG A 261 5.31 6.98 3.57
N TYR A 262 4.20 6.50 2.99
CA TYR A 262 3.36 7.30 2.09
C TYR A 262 2.74 8.52 2.81
N ALA A 263 2.17 8.33 4.00
CA ALA A 263 1.62 9.44 4.80
C ALA A 263 2.70 10.45 5.22
N GLN A 264 3.91 9.98 5.58
CA GLN A 264 5.04 10.85 5.90
C GLN A 264 5.49 11.69 4.69
N ALA A 265 5.51 11.09 3.50
CA ALA A 265 5.81 11.81 2.26
C ALA A 265 4.75 12.89 1.98
N HIS A 266 3.47 12.56 2.14
CA HIS A 266 2.39 13.54 2.01
C HIS A 266 2.54 14.70 3.00
N ARG A 267 2.81 14.40 4.28
CA ARG A 267 3.06 15.43 5.29
C ARG A 267 4.14 16.42 4.87
N GLU A 268 5.27 15.93 4.33
CA GLU A 268 6.37 16.77 3.87
C GLU A 268 5.92 17.75 2.76
N VAL A 269 5.15 17.24 1.79
CA VAL A 269 4.60 18.03 0.68
C VAL A 269 3.55 19.02 1.16
N ALA A 270 2.58 18.58 1.96
CA ALA A 270 1.47 19.39 2.45
C ALA A 270 1.93 20.52 3.38
N VAL A 271 2.84 20.25 4.31
CA VAL A 271 3.43 21.30 5.17
C VAL A 271 4.21 22.31 4.32
N SER A 272 4.94 21.84 3.31
CA SER A 272 5.62 22.73 2.37
C SER A 272 4.64 23.50 1.49
N GLY A 273 3.43 22.97 1.27
CA GLY A 273 2.30 23.66 0.66
C GLY A 273 1.69 24.76 1.52
N GLY A 274 1.98 24.77 2.82
CA GLY A 274 1.45 25.76 3.79
C GLY A 274 0.35 25.20 4.67
N GLU A 275 0.02 23.91 4.58
CA GLU A 275 -0.95 23.28 5.48
C GLU A 275 -0.33 23.09 6.88
N PRO A 276 -1.00 23.55 7.96
CA PRO A 276 -0.46 23.41 9.30
C PRO A 276 -0.46 21.94 9.77
N PRO A 277 0.55 21.51 10.54
CA PRO A 277 0.52 20.20 11.19
C PRO A 277 -0.57 20.18 12.27
N ALA A 278 -1.28 19.06 12.39
CA ALA A 278 -2.34 18.86 13.38
C ALA A 278 -2.05 17.60 14.22
N LEU A 279 -2.97 16.62 14.21
CA LEU A 279 -2.91 15.41 15.05
C LEU A 279 -1.64 14.60 14.80
N GLY A 280 -0.83 14.41 15.85
CA GLY A 280 0.48 13.73 15.78
C GLY A 280 1.45 14.32 14.74
N GLY A 281 1.30 15.61 14.42
CA GLY A 281 2.12 16.30 13.43
C GLY A 281 1.74 16.04 11.97
N TYR A 282 0.64 15.32 11.70
CA TYR A 282 0.12 15.14 10.35
C TYR A 282 -0.87 16.26 9.98
N PRO A 283 -0.80 16.82 8.77
CA PRO A 283 -1.79 17.78 8.27
C PRO A 283 -3.18 17.12 8.13
N PRO A 284 -4.28 17.87 8.32
CA PRO A 284 -5.65 17.36 8.17
C PRO A 284 -5.91 16.56 6.88
N SER A 285 -5.35 17.00 5.76
CA SER A 285 -5.49 16.34 4.45
C SER A 285 -4.92 14.92 4.40
N THR A 286 -4.04 14.55 5.34
CA THR A 286 -3.44 13.21 5.40
C THR A 286 -4.50 12.11 5.54
N PHE A 287 -5.49 12.31 6.40
CA PHE A 287 -6.49 11.27 6.68
C PHE A 287 -7.46 11.08 5.52
N GLU A 288 -7.84 12.16 4.84
CA GLU A 288 -8.61 12.08 3.60
C GLU A 288 -7.81 11.37 2.50
N LEU A 289 -6.52 11.68 2.37
CA LEU A 289 -5.63 11.04 1.40
C LEU A 289 -5.57 9.52 1.62
N LEU A 290 -5.38 9.09 2.88
CA LEU A 290 -5.32 7.67 3.23
C LEU A 290 -6.63 6.96 2.93
N ALA A 291 -7.77 7.56 3.29
CA ALA A 291 -9.08 7.02 2.97
C ALA A 291 -9.28 6.88 1.45
N ARG A 292 -9.02 7.95 0.69
CA ARG A 292 -9.15 7.94 -0.77
C ARG A 292 -8.21 6.93 -1.44
N TYR A 293 -7.00 6.76 -0.92
CA TYR A 293 -6.04 5.80 -1.45
C TYR A 293 -6.49 4.36 -1.16
N ALA A 294 -6.83 4.04 0.09
CA ALA A 294 -7.28 2.70 0.47
C ALA A 294 -8.60 2.29 -0.23
N GLU A 295 -9.51 3.25 -0.40
CA GLU A 295 -10.79 3.02 -1.09
C GLU A 295 -10.64 2.68 -2.57
N ARG A 296 -9.51 2.97 -3.23
CA ARG A 296 -9.31 2.58 -4.64
C ARG A 296 -9.20 1.06 -4.83
N ALA A 297 -8.67 0.37 -3.81
CA ALA A 297 -8.65 -1.09 -3.77
C ALA A 297 -10.04 -1.67 -3.43
N GLY A 298 -10.17 -2.98 -3.59
CA GLY A 298 -11.38 -3.72 -3.27
C GLY A 298 -12.06 -4.36 -4.48
N PRO A 299 -13.31 -4.82 -4.33
CA PRO A 299 -13.99 -5.52 -5.39
C PRO A 299 -14.28 -4.62 -6.59
N GLY A 300 -14.18 -5.19 -7.79
CA GLY A 300 -14.49 -4.49 -9.05
C GLY A 300 -15.98 -4.18 -9.23
N ALA A 301 -16.32 -3.60 -10.37
CA ALA A 301 -17.70 -3.27 -10.71
C ALA A 301 -18.60 -4.52 -10.78
N ARG A 302 -19.87 -4.39 -10.35
CA ARG A 302 -20.92 -5.42 -10.49
C ARG A 302 -21.33 -5.63 -11.94
N SER A 303 -21.26 -4.56 -12.73
CA SER A 303 -21.54 -4.58 -14.16
C SER A 303 -20.27 -4.89 -14.92
N GLY A 304 -20.29 -5.95 -15.74
CA GLY A 304 -19.15 -6.35 -16.56
C GLY A 304 -18.31 -7.48 -15.95
N VAL A 305 -17.11 -7.66 -16.48
CA VAL A 305 -16.20 -8.77 -16.15
C VAL A 305 -14.96 -8.23 -15.40
N GLU A 306 -15.15 -7.30 -14.46
CA GLU A 306 -14.03 -6.79 -13.66
C GLU A 306 -13.61 -7.80 -12.59
N GLY A 307 -12.30 -7.86 -12.34
CA GLY A 307 -11.70 -8.64 -11.25
C GLY A 307 -11.78 -7.89 -9.92
N ASP A 308 -10.84 -8.16 -9.01
CA ASP A 308 -10.82 -7.61 -7.65
C ASP A 308 -9.40 -7.21 -7.24
N ILE A 309 -9.25 -6.19 -6.39
CA ILE A 309 -7.95 -5.83 -5.77
C ILE A 309 -8.03 -6.21 -4.29
N THR A 310 -7.38 -7.31 -3.92
CA THR A 310 -7.11 -7.64 -2.51
C THR A 310 -5.87 -6.88 -2.08
N ALA A 311 -5.98 -6.04 -1.05
CA ALA A 311 -4.90 -5.14 -0.65
C ALA A 311 -4.37 -5.42 0.76
N ILE A 312 -3.05 -5.42 0.90
CA ILE A 312 -2.34 -5.46 2.18
C ILE A 312 -1.58 -4.15 2.34
N PHE A 313 -2.04 -3.33 3.28
CA PHE A 313 -1.42 -2.05 3.61
C PHE A 313 -0.57 -2.20 4.86
N SER A 314 0.76 -2.21 4.72
CA SER A 314 1.61 -2.26 5.89
C SER A 314 1.62 -0.91 6.60
N VAL A 315 1.61 -0.97 7.93
CA VAL A 315 1.62 0.18 8.83
C VAL A 315 2.75 -0.04 9.83
N LEU A 316 3.67 0.92 9.85
CA LEU A 316 4.75 0.95 10.83
C LEU A 316 4.17 1.50 12.14
N VAL A 317 4.24 0.72 13.21
CA VAL A 317 3.82 1.13 14.57
C VAL A 317 5.00 1.02 15.53
N SER A 318 5.21 2.05 16.35
CA SER A 318 6.26 2.04 17.36
C SER A 318 5.80 1.21 18.55
N ALA A 319 6.60 0.23 18.99
CA ALA A 319 6.29 -0.61 20.16
C ALA A 319 4.88 -1.24 20.16
N SER A 320 4.35 -1.58 18.97
CA SER A 320 2.97 -2.06 18.78
C SER A 320 1.89 -1.09 19.26
N ASP A 321 2.16 0.22 19.34
CA ASP A 321 1.17 1.24 19.67
C ASP A 321 0.21 1.45 18.50
N MET A 322 -1.06 1.09 18.71
CA MET A 322 -2.11 1.18 17.71
C MET A 322 -2.91 2.50 17.80
N GLU A 323 -2.59 3.35 18.78
CA GLU A 323 -3.22 4.65 19.01
C GLU A 323 -2.52 5.77 18.21
N GLU A 324 -1.38 5.47 17.57
CA GLU A 324 -0.75 6.40 16.64
C GLU A 324 -1.73 6.82 15.52
N PRO A 325 -1.77 8.11 15.09
CA PRO A 325 -2.85 8.63 14.23
C PRO A 325 -3.04 7.89 12.90
N ILE A 326 -1.94 7.44 12.28
CA ILE A 326 -2.01 6.67 11.03
C ILE A 326 -2.61 5.28 11.27
N ALA A 327 -2.22 4.64 12.38
CA ALA A 327 -2.68 3.32 12.72
C ALA A 327 -4.17 3.32 13.07
N ASP A 328 -4.60 4.27 13.90
CA ASP A 328 -5.99 4.43 14.29
C ASP A 328 -6.89 4.73 13.08
N SER A 329 -6.49 5.68 12.23
CA SER A 329 -7.25 6.02 11.01
C SER A 329 -7.43 4.83 10.07
N LEU A 330 -6.35 4.07 9.80
CA LEU A 330 -6.42 2.90 8.91
C LEU A 330 -7.24 1.75 9.53
N ARG A 331 -7.22 1.56 10.85
CA ARG A 331 -8.11 0.60 11.52
C ARG A 331 -9.59 0.93 11.27
N GLY A 332 -9.95 2.21 11.20
CA GLY A 332 -11.32 2.63 10.90
C GLY A 332 -11.75 2.26 9.47
N ILE A 333 -10.85 2.48 8.51
CA ILE A 333 -11.16 2.44 7.07
C ILE A 333 -11.04 1.02 6.48
N LEU A 334 -10.14 0.18 7.01
CA LEU A 334 -9.85 -1.15 6.45
C LEU A 334 -10.81 -2.24 6.93
N ASP A 335 -10.86 -3.35 6.18
CA ASP A 335 -11.75 -4.49 6.41
C ASP A 335 -11.17 -5.49 7.44
N GLY A 336 -10.13 -5.10 8.16
CA GLY A 336 -9.40 -5.94 9.11
C GLY A 336 -7.97 -5.48 9.30
N HIS A 337 -7.30 -6.06 10.29
CA HIS A 337 -5.89 -5.84 10.54
C HIS A 337 -5.20 -7.03 11.18
N VAL A 338 -3.92 -7.18 10.89
CA VAL A 338 -3.01 -8.15 11.48
C VAL A 338 -1.93 -7.39 12.24
N VAL A 339 -1.74 -7.71 13.52
CA VAL A 339 -0.74 -7.10 14.39
C VAL A 339 0.42 -8.08 14.55
N LEU A 340 1.63 -7.63 14.22
CA LEU A 340 2.86 -8.33 14.54
C LEU A 340 3.44 -7.77 15.83
N ASP A 341 3.58 -8.62 16.84
CA ASP A 341 4.01 -8.21 18.16
C ASP A 341 5.46 -8.59 18.45
N ARG A 342 6.19 -7.66 19.07
CA ARG A 342 7.59 -7.83 19.41
C ARG A 342 7.81 -8.91 20.47
N SER A 343 6.93 -9.03 21.46
CA SER A 343 7.05 -10.06 22.50
C SER A 343 6.89 -11.47 21.94
N ILE A 344 6.07 -11.64 20.90
CA ILE A 344 5.95 -12.91 20.17
C ILE A 344 7.24 -13.22 19.40
N ALA A 345 7.78 -12.23 18.67
CA ALA A 345 9.01 -12.37 17.90
C ALA A 345 10.22 -12.71 18.80
N GLU A 346 10.34 -12.06 19.96
CA GLU A 346 11.43 -12.28 20.93
C GLU A 346 11.39 -13.68 21.56
N ARG A 347 10.21 -14.34 21.58
CA ARG A 347 10.06 -15.75 21.98
C ARG A 347 10.41 -16.74 20.85
N GLY A 348 10.70 -16.25 19.64
CA GLY A 348 11.09 -17.08 18.50
C GLY A 348 9.91 -17.61 17.66
N ARG A 349 8.68 -17.15 17.90
CA ARG A 349 7.51 -17.55 17.09
C ARG A 349 7.36 -16.65 15.86
N PHE A 350 7.42 -17.25 14.67
CA PHE A 350 7.19 -16.56 13.39
C PHE A 350 6.17 -17.31 12.51
N PRO A 351 5.26 -16.60 11.82
CA PRO A 351 5.07 -15.15 11.85
C PRO A 351 4.57 -14.67 13.23
N ALA A 352 5.06 -13.52 13.68
CA ALA A 352 4.87 -13.03 15.05
C ALA A 352 3.47 -12.40 15.28
N ILE A 353 2.43 -13.07 14.79
CA ILE A 353 1.06 -12.56 14.78
C ILE A 353 0.42 -12.69 16.16
N ASP A 354 -0.07 -11.57 16.69
CA ASP A 354 -0.96 -11.54 17.84
C ASP A 354 -2.41 -11.75 17.38
N ILE A 355 -2.97 -12.92 17.70
CA ILE A 355 -4.31 -13.31 17.21
C ILE A 355 -5.43 -12.59 17.97
N ARG A 356 -5.19 -12.14 19.21
CA ARG A 356 -6.18 -11.40 20.01
C ARG A 356 -6.30 -9.96 19.53
N ARG A 357 -5.18 -9.34 19.20
CA ARG A 357 -5.11 -7.96 18.70
C ARG A 357 -5.37 -7.84 17.21
N SER A 358 -5.42 -8.96 16.49
CA SER A 358 -5.75 -9.01 15.06
C SER A 358 -7.22 -9.35 14.82
N VAL A 359 -7.78 -8.84 13.72
CA VAL A 359 -9.16 -9.07 13.32
C VAL A 359 -9.29 -9.15 11.81
N SER A 360 -10.10 -10.08 11.31
CA SER A 360 -10.62 -10.02 9.94
C SER A 360 -12.12 -9.79 10.01
N ARG A 361 -12.61 -8.68 9.46
CA ARG A 361 -14.05 -8.33 9.47
C ARG A 361 -14.85 -9.15 8.44
N SER A 362 -14.19 -9.99 7.65
CA SER A 362 -14.87 -10.95 6.77
C SER A 362 -15.47 -12.13 7.56
N LEU A 363 -14.99 -12.40 8.78
CA LEU A 363 -15.67 -13.29 9.71
C LEU A 363 -16.93 -12.61 10.28
N PRO A 364 -18.02 -13.35 10.51
CA PRO A 364 -18.14 -14.80 10.38
C PRO A 364 -18.41 -15.31 8.95
N HIS A 365 -18.72 -14.43 8.00
CA HIS A 365 -19.17 -14.80 6.65
C HIS A 365 -18.14 -15.57 5.81
N ALA A 366 -16.85 -15.42 6.11
CA ALA A 366 -15.76 -16.10 5.42
C ALA A 366 -15.55 -17.57 5.85
N ALA A 367 -16.35 -18.08 6.80
CA ALA A 367 -16.26 -19.43 7.34
C ALA A 367 -17.65 -20.06 7.50
N SER A 368 -17.72 -21.39 7.52
CA SER A 368 -18.97 -22.10 7.79
C SER A 368 -19.40 -21.91 9.26
N PHE A 369 -20.64 -22.29 9.58
CA PHE A 369 -21.13 -22.26 10.98
C PHE A 369 -20.22 -23.08 11.91
N ASP A 370 -19.90 -24.32 11.53
CA ASP A 370 -19.04 -25.21 12.33
C ASP A 370 -17.62 -24.68 12.48
N GLN A 371 -17.05 -24.14 11.39
CA GLN A 371 -15.73 -23.50 11.43
C GLN A 371 -15.73 -22.30 12.39
N ASN A 372 -16.78 -21.48 12.38
CA ASN A 372 -16.91 -20.36 13.32
C ASN A 372 -17.02 -20.82 14.78
N GLN A 373 -17.69 -21.95 15.07
CA GLN A 373 -17.71 -22.53 16.41
C GLN A 373 -16.31 -22.96 16.87
N VAL A 374 -15.55 -23.64 16.00
CA VAL A 374 -14.15 -24.01 16.25
C VAL A 374 -13.30 -22.77 16.54
N LEU A 375 -13.42 -21.70 15.74
CA LEU A 375 -12.69 -20.46 15.96
C LEU A 375 -13.06 -19.79 17.29
N ALA A 376 -14.35 -19.76 17.64
CA ALA A 376 -14.81 -19.18 18.90
C ALA A 376 -14.21 -19.91 20.10
N ARG A 377 -14.23 -21.25 20.09
CA ARG A 377 -13.64 -22.07 21.16
C ARG A 377 -12.12 -21.90 21.22
N ALA A 378 -11.44 -21.95 20.08
CA ALA A 378 -9.99 -21.75 20.02
C ALA A 378 -9.58 -20.36 20.55
N ARG A 379 -10.32 -19.30 20.23
CA ARG A 379 -10.08 -17.95 20.76
C ARG A 379 -10.35 -17.85 22.27
N ALA A 380 -11.36 -18.55 22.79
CA ALA A 380 -11.63 -18.60 24.22
C ALA A 380 -10.48 -19.28 24.99
N LEU A 381 -9.99 -20.43 24.50
CA LEU A 381 -8.86 -21.14 25.09
C LEU A 381 -7.55 -20.34 25.00
N LEU A 382 -7.30 -19.70 23.84
CA LEU A 382 -6.19 -18.76 23.67
C LEU A 382 -6.24 -17.63 24.71
N GLY A 383 -7.41 -17.00 24.89
CA GLY A 383 -7.62 -15.94 25.87
C GLY A 383 -7.35 -16.41 27.30
N ALA A 384 -7.89 -17.57 27.67
CA ALA A 384 -7.67 -18.17 29.00
C ALA A 384 -6.17 -18.40 29.28
N TYR A 385 -5.43 -18.94 28.30
CA TYR A 385 -3.99 -19.13 28.43
C TYR A 385 -3.23 -17.81 28.59
N GLU A 386 -3.44 -16.86 27.67
CA GLU A 386 -2.67 -15.61 27.62
C GLU A 386 -2.96 -14.71 28.83
N ASP A 387 -4.19 -14.66 29.32
CA ASP A 387 -4.55 -13.87 30.52
C ASP A 387 -3.84 -14.35 31.80
N LYS A 388 -3.32 -15.59 31.81
CA LYS A 388 -2.64 -16.21 32.94
C LYS A 388 -1.21 -16.64 32.64
N GLU A 389 -0.66 -16.27 31.47
CA GLU A 389 0.64 -16.77 30.99
C GLU A 389 1.76 -16.54 32.01
N THR A 390 1.80 -15.36 32.64
CA THR A 390 2.81 -15.03 33.66
C THR A 390 2.74 -15.95 34.88
N ILE A 391 1.53 -16.24 35.37
CA ILE A 391 1.30 -17.10 36.54
C ILE A 391 1.69 -18.55 36.21
N ILE A 392 1.31 -19.01 35.01
CA ILE A 392 1.64 -20.34 34.50
C ILE A 392 3.16 -20.51 34.41
N LYS A 393 3.86 -19.57 33.75
CA LYS A 393 5.32 -19.61 33.57
C LYS A 393 6.10 -19.49 34.88
N ALA A 394 5.55 -18.78 35.87
CA ALA A 394 6.14 -18.71 37.20
C ALA A 394 5.94 -19.98 38.05
N GLY A 395 5.19 -20.98 37.55
CA GLY A 395 4.88 -22.20 38.30
C GLY A 395 3.89 -21.98 39.45
N LEU A 396 3.16 -20.86 39.44
CA LEU A 396 2.24 -20.46 40.51
C LEU A 396 0.81 -20.97 40.29
N TYR A 397 0.51 -21.51 39.11
CA TYR A 397 -0.78 -22.09 38.81
C TYR A 397 -0.87 -23.55 39.31
N LYS A 398 -1.99 -23.89 39.97
CA LYS A 398 -2.26 -25.25 40.45
C LYS A 398 -3.31 -25.91 39.56
N ALA A 399 -2.94 -27.03 38.93
CA ALA A 399 -3.85 -27.82 38.11
C ALA A 399 -5.11 -28.26 38.89
N GLY A 400 -6.25 -28.28 38.20
CA GLY A 400 -7.57 -28.62 38.74
C GLY A 400 -8.33 -27.43 39.34
N ALA A 401 -7.75 -26.23 39.35
CA ALA A 401 -8.42 -25.03 39.86
C ALA A 401 -9.41 -24.43 38.85
N ASP A 402 -9.12 -24.55 37.55
CA ASP A 402 -9.93 -24.04 36.45
C ASP A 402 -9.85 -25.03 35.26
N PRO A 403 -10.92 -25.78 34.97
CA PRO A 403 -10.92 -26.78 33.89
C PRO A 403 -10.64 -26.20 32.49
N ASP A 404 -11.10 -24.98 32.20
CA ASP A 404 -10.86 -24.35 30.89
C ASP A 404 -9.40 -23.90 30.78
N LEU A 405 -8.82 -23.38 31.86
CA LEU A 405 -7.41 -23.00 31.90
C LEU A 405 -6.49 -24.23 31.86
N ASP A 406 -6.83 -25.30 32.58
CA ASP A 406 -6.13 -26.58 32.52
C ASP A 406 -6.11 -27.11 31.08
N HIS A 407 -7.26 -27.01 30.40
CA HIS A 407 -7.36 -27.40 29.01
C HIS A 407 -6.50 -26.51 28.11
N ALA A 408 -6.57 -25.19 28.27
CA ALA A 408 -5.79 -24.23 27.50
C ALA A 408 -4.28 -24.46 27.66
N ILE A 409 -3.80 -24.71 28.89
CA ILE A 409 -2.39 -25.04 29.18
C ILE A 409 -1.98 -26.33 28.46
N ARG A 410 -2.82 -27.37 28.47
CA ARG A 410 -2.55 -28.66 27.84
C ARG A 410 -2.37 -28.54 26.32
N ILE A 411 -3.22 -27.75 25.66
CA ILE A 411 -3.21 -27.64 24.19
C ILE A 411 -2.23 -26.58 23.67
N TRP A 412 -1.78 -25.66 24.54
CA TRP A 412 -0.97 -24.52 24.14
C TRP A 412 0.23 -24.86 23.25
N PRO A 413 1.08 -25.86 23.55
CA PRO A 413 2.22 -26.18 22.67
C PRO A 413 1.82 -26.53 21.24
N ALA A 414 0.71 -27.26 21.06
CA ALA A 414 0.21 -27.64 19.75
C ALA A 414 -0.48 -26.46 19.04
N LEU A 415 -1.21 -25.62 19.79
CA LEU A 415 -1.86 -24.44 19.26
C LEU A 415 -0.85 -23.36 18.82
N ASP A 416 0.21 -23.14 19.61
CA ASP A 416 1.29 -22.22 19.29
C ASP A 416 2.07 -22.68 18.04
N ALA A 417 2.34 -23.99 17.94
CA ALA A 417 2.92 -24.59 16.74
C ALA A 417 2.00 -24.43 15.52
N PHE A 418 0.69 -24.62 15.67
CA PHE A 418 -0.28 -24.41 14.59
C PHE A 418 -0.21 -22.99 14.01
N PHE A 419 -0.01 -21.96 14.85
CA PHE A 419 0.11 -20.58 14.36
C PHE A 419 1.34 -20.32 13.48
N THR A 420 2.36 -21.19 13.57
CA THR A 420 3.56 -21.14 12.70
C THR A 420 3.41 -21.96 11.42
N GLY A 421 2.31 -22.71 11.29
CA GLY A 421 2.09 -23.64 10.18
C GLY A 421 2.06 -22.93 8.82
N ILE A 422 3.04 -23.24 7.97
CA ILE A 422 3.12 -22.78 6.58
C ILE A 422 3.08 -24.00 5.66
N GLY A 423 2.37 -23.91 4.53
CA GLY A 423 2.32 -24.95 3.52
C GLY A 423 0.96 -25.04 2.85
N ALA A 424 0.90 -25.78 1.73
CA ALA A 424 -0.34 -26.05 1.04
C ALA A 424 -1.23 -26.97 1.88
N ALA A 425 -2.44 -26.51 2.18
CA ALA A 425 -3.51 -27.28 2.79
C ALA A 425 -4.84 -26.61 2.43
N THR A 426 -5.90 -27.40 2.31
CA THR A 426 -7.26 -26.90 2.19
C THR A 426 -7.73 -26.27 3.50
N PHE A 427 -8.75 -25.41 3.43
CA PHE A 427 -9.35 -24.85 4.65
C PHE A 427 -9.87 -25.96 5.57
N ASP A 428 -10.51 -26.99 5.02
CA ASP A 428 -11.07 -28.09 5.81
C ASP A 428 -9.99 -28.91 6.51
N GLU A 429 -8.84 -29.14 5.89
CA GLU A 429 -7.68 -29.75 6.55
C GLU A 429 -7.16 -28.89 7.71
N ARG A 430 -7.06 -27.56 7.51
CA ARG A 430 -6.64 -26.63 8.56
C ARG A 430 -7.60 -26.61 9.74
N PHE A 431 -8.90 -26.62 9.47
CA PHE A 431 -9.92 -26.69 10.51
C PHE A 431 -9.98 -28.05 11.20
N SER A 432 -9.73 -29.14 10.48
CA SER A 432 -9.64 -30.48 11.07
C SER A 432 -8.46 -30.56 12.04
N GLN A 433 -7.27 -30.07 11.63
CA GLN A 433 -6.09 -29.96 12.51
C GLN A 433 -6.40 -29.11 13.74
N LEU A 434 -7.03 -27.94 13.56
CA LEU A 434 -7.39 -27.06 14.67
C LEU A 434 -8.39 -27.73 15.63
N THR A 435 -9.36 -28.47 15.10
CA THR A 435 -10.34 -29.23 15.87
C THR A 435 -9.69 -30.34 16.70
N GLU A 436 -8.72 -31.05 16.13
CA GLU A 436 -7.94 -32.07 16.84
C GLU A 436 -7.13 -31.46 18.00
N ILE A 437 -6.55 -30.28 17.79
CA ILE A 437 -5.78 -29.56 18.82
C ILE A 437 -6.68 -29.11 19.98
N ILE A 438 -7.85 -28.53 19.69
CA ILE A 438 -8.76 -28.06 20.74
C ILE A 438 -9.54 -29.19 21.43
N GLY A 439 -9.54 -30.40 20.86
CA GLY A 439 -10.24 -31.57 21.39
C GLY A 439 -11.74 -31.61 21.05
N LYS A 440 -12.27 -32.83 20.80
CA LYS A 440 -13.68 -33.08 20.44
C LYS A 440 -14.66 -33.08 21.61
N ASP A 441 -14.17 -33.14 22.85
CA ASP A 441 -15.00 -33.36 24.04
C ASP A 441 -15.66 -32.09 24.60
N TYR A 442 -15.85 -31.05 23.76
CA TYR A 442 -16.59 -29.83 24.08
C TYR A 442 -17.44 -29.35 22.91
#